data_AF-A0AAP1W675-F1
#
_entry.id   AF-A0AAP1W675-F1
#
_cell.length_a   1.000
_cell.length_b   1.000
_cell.length_c   1.000
_cell.angle_alpha   90.00
_cell.angle_beta   90.00
_cell.angle_gamma   90.00
#
_symmetry.space_group_name_H-M   'P 1'
#
loop_
_entity.id
_entity.type
_entity.pdbx_description
1 polymer ?
#
loop_
_entity_poly.entity_id
_entity_poly.type
_entity_poly.pdbx_seq_one_letter_code
_entity_poly.pdbx_strand_id
1 'polypeptide(L)'
;MINQVDFFKCLSDQTRLNILKLVLNKQNICVCELTEQLELSQPKISRHLALLRTHGVLLDERKGQWVYYSLNPDLPVWALDILKVIENDESGTNVKQQDQPFITTTCCD
;
A
#
# COMPACT_ATOMS: atom_id res chain seq x y z
N MET A 1 17.79 -7.68 1.07
CA MET A 1 16.91 -7.81 -0.13
C MET A 1 15.92 -8.93 0.11
N ILE A 2 14.64 -8.70 -0.18
CA ILE A 2 13.58 -9.71 -0.04
C ILE A 2 13.79 -10.85 -1.04
N ASN A 3 13.56 -12.10 -0.63
CA ASN A 3 13.56 -13.24 -1.54
C ASN A 3 12.15 -13.46 -2.14
N GLN A 4 12.06 -14.30 -3.17
CA GLN A 4 10.80 -14.57 -3.87
C GLN A 4 9.72 -15.19 -2.96
N VAL A 5 10.09 -16.12 -2.08
CA VAL A 5 9.15 -16.81 -1.19
C VAL A 5 8.49 -15.84 -0.24
N ASP A 6 9.27 -14.98 0.42
CA ASP A 6 8.76 -14.01 1.37
C ASP A 6 8.00 -12.87 0.68
N PHE A 7 8.42 -12.49 -0.53
CA PHE A 7 7.65 -11.57 -1.36
C PHE A 7 6.27 -12.14 -1.67
N PHE A 8 6.17 -13.35 -2.24
CA PHE A 8 4.88 -13.95 -2.57
C PHE A 8 4.00 -14.20 -1.33
N LYS A 9 4.58 -14.54 -0.17
CA LYS A 9 3.83 -14.57 1.10
C LYS A 9 3.26 -13.20 1.47
N CYS A 10 3.97 -12.11 1.20
CA CYS A 10 3.44 -10.77 1.38
C CYS A 10 2.27 -10.49 0.43
N LEU A 11 2.32 -10.93 -0.83
CA LEU A 11 1.23 -10.73 -1.80
C LEU A 11 0.08 -11.73 -1.66
N SER A 12 0.23 -12.84 -0.94
CA SER A 12 -0.81 -13.88 -0.84
C SER A 12 -1.98 -13.53 0.10
N ASP A 13 -2.26 -12.24 0.32
CA ASP A 13 -3.33 -11.74 1.17
C ASP A 13 -4.02 -10.57 0.51
N GLN A 14 -5.35 -10.66 0.46
CA GLN A 14 -6.18 -9.69 -0.24
C GLN A 14 -6.01 -8.26 0.30
N THR A 15 -5.90 -8.11 1.62
CA THR A 15 -5.77 -6.78 2.24
C THR A 15 -4.41 -6.17 1.89
N ARG A 16 -3.34 -6.98 1.95
CA ARG A 16 -1.99 -6.52 1.56
C ARG A 16 -1.91 -6.15 0.09
N LEU A 17 -2.54 -6.91 -0.80
CA LEU A 17 -2.63 -6.56 -2.22
C LEU A 17 -3.37 -5.24 -2.43
N ASN A 18 -4.51 -5.04 -1.78
CA ASN A 18 -5.27 -3.80 -1.91
C ASN A 18 -4.48 -2.60 -1.39
N ILE A 19 -3.77 -2.74 -0.26
CA ILE A 19 -2.85 -1.72 0.26
C ILE A 19 -1.76 -1.40 -0.78
N LEU A 20 -1.11 -2.42 -1.35
CA LEU A 20 -0.05 -2.21 -2.35
C LEU A 20 -0.56 -1.48 -3.58
N LYS A 21 -1.74 -1.85 -4.11
CA LYS A 21 -2.37 -1.14 -5.24
C LYS A 21 -2.62 0.33 -4.93
N LEU A 22 -3.12 0.64 -3.73
CA LEU A 22 -3.33 2.03 -3.29
C LEU A 22 -2.01 2.81 -3.18
N VAL A 23 -0.96 2.19 -2.64
CA VAL A 23 0.36 2.81 -2.51
C VAL A 23 0.97 3.07 -3.89
N LEU A 24 0.87 2.12 -4.82
CA LEU A 24 1.38 2.27 -6.19
C LEU A 24 0.73 3.47 -6.90
N ASN A 25 -0.58 3.65 -6.74
CA ASN A 25 -1.32 4.75 -7.35
C ASN A 25 -1.00 6.14 -6.77
N LYS A 26 -0.71 6.26 -5.46
CA LYS A 26 -0.61 7.56 -4.77
C LYS A 26 0.79 7.96 -4.31
N GLN A 27 1.76 7.05 -4.35
CA GLN A 27 3.16 7.18 -3.89
C GLN A 27 3.38 7.61 -2.42
N ASN A 28 2.45 8.30 -1.76
CA ASN A 28 2.53 8.74 -0.37
C ASN A 28 1.13 8.70 0.26
N ILE A 29 0.74 7.54 0.80
CA ILE A 29 -0.57 7.36 1.43
C ILE A 29 -0.42 7.25 2.96
N CYS A 30 -1.29 7.92 3.71
CA CYS A 30 -1.31 7.79 5.17
C CYS A 30 -2.16 6.59 5.61
N VAL A 31 -2.04 6.21 6.88
CA VAL A 31 -2.85 5.12 7.45
C VAL A 31 -4.35 5.45 7.47
N CYS A 32 -4.73 6.72 7.67
CA CYS A 32 -6.14 7.14 7.71
C CYS A 32 -6.81 6.96 6.34
N GLU A 33 -6.13 7.38 5.27
CA GLU A 33 -6.61 7.16 3.90
C GLU A 33 -6.78 5.67 3.59
N LEU A 34 -5.84 4.82 4.01
CA LEU A 34 -5.97 3.38 3.83
C LEU A 34 -7.18 2.81 4.59
N THR A 35 -7.45 3.31 5.80
CA THR A 35 -8.62 2.87 6.59
C THR A 35 -9.93 3.28 5.95
N GLU A 36 -10.01 4.48 5.37
CA GLU A 36 -11.19 4.97 4.66
C GLU A 36 -11.41 4.19 3.37
N GLN A 37 -10.36 3.99 2.56
CA GLN A 37 -10.46 3.32 1.26
C GLN A 37 -10.78 1.83 1.36
N LEU A 38 -10.29 1.16 2.41
CA LEU A 38 -10.47 -0.28 2.59
C LEU A 38 -11.61 -0.63 3.55
N GLU A 39 -12.22 0.35 4.21
CA GLU A 39 -13.26 0.16 5.25
C GLU A 39 -12.82 -0.84 6.34
N LEU A 40 -11.53 -0.82 6.68
CA LEU A 40 -10.94 -1.67 7.71
C LEU A 40 -10.46 -0.84 8.89
N SER A 41 -10.45 -1.45 10.07
CA SER A 41 -9.95 -0.78 11.28
C SER A 41 -8.45 -0.49 11.19
N GLN A 42 -8.06 0.65 11.76
CA GLN A 42 -6.66 1.10 11.81
C GLN A 42 -5.70 0.05 12.41
N PRO A 43 -6.03 -0.67 13.51
CA PRO A 43 -5.14 -1.71 14.03
C PRO A 43 -4.89 -2.85 13.04
N LYS A 44 -5.90 -3.22 12.24
CA LYS A 44 -5.79 -4.26 11.22
C LYS A 44 -4.86 -3.81 10.09
N ILE A 45 -5.07 -2.61 9.56
CA ILE A 45 -4.21 -2.05 8.50
C ILE A 45 -2.79 -1.85 8.98
N SER A 46 -2.60 -1.29 10.18
CA SER A 46 -1.27 -1.10 10.78
C SER A 46 -0.48 -2.41 10.88
N ARG A 47 -1.14 -3.52 11.25
CA ARG A 47 -0.50 -4.85 11.26
C ARG A 47 -0.04 -5.29 9.86
N HIS A 48 -0.85 -5.06 8.83
CA HIS A 48 -0.48 -5.39 7.45
C HIS A 48 0.67 -4.52 6.94
N LEU A 49 0.67 -3.22 7.25
CA LEU A 49 1.74 -2.28 6.91
C LEU A 49 3.05 -2.64 7.60
N ALA A 50 3.00 -3.01 8.88
CA ALA A 50 4.18 -3.45 9.63
C ALA A 50 4.82 -4.68 8.96
N LEU A 51 4.02 -5.67 8.55
CA LEU A 51 4.51 -6.84 7.81
C LEU A 51 5.20 -6.46 6.50
N LEU A 52 4.56 -5.63 5.68
CA LEU A 52 5.12 -5.17 4.40
C LEU A 52 6.43 -4.39 4.59
N ARG A 53 6.53 -3.61 5.67
CA ARG A 53 7.76 -2.90 6.06
C ARG A 53 8.85 -3.83 6.55
N THR A 54 8.53 -4.80 7.41
CA THR A 54 9.51 -5.78 7.90
C THR A 54 10.16 -6.56 6.75
N HIS A 55 9.39 -6.83 5.70
CA HIS A 55 9.91 -7.47 4.48
C HIS A 55 10.55 -6.49 3.49
N GLY A 56 10.57 -5.18 3.77
CA GLY A 56 11.19 -4.16 2.94
C GLY A 56 10.44 -3.89 1.63
N VAL A 57 9.16 -4.22 1.54
CA VAL A 57 8.32 -3.91 0.38
C VAL A 57 7.86 -2.46 0.41
N LEU A 58 7.53 -1.97 1.60
CA LEU A 58 7.14 -0.59 1.84
C LEU A 58 8.19 0.13 2.68
N LEU A 59 8.32 1.43 2.43
CA LEU A 59 8.99 2.38 3.30
C LEU A 59 7.96 3.25 4.00
N ASP A 60 8.38 3.85 5.09
CA ASP A 60 7.62 4.85 5.80
C ASP A 60 8.42 6.14 5.95
N GLU A 61 7.73 7.26 5.81
CA GLU A 61 8.27 8.59 6.03
C GLU A 61 7.39 9.32 7.03
N ARG A 62 7.99 9.80 8.12
CA ARG A 62 7.28 10.60 9.11
C ARG A 62 7.33 12.07 8.72
N LYS A 63 6.16 12.67 8.49
CA LYS A 63 6.00 14.11 8.25
C LYS A 63 5.14 14.70 9.37
N GLY A 64 5.80 15.35 10.32
CA GLY A 64 5.15 15.87 11.52
C GLY A 64 4.56 14.76 12.41
N GLN A 65 3.24 14.81 12.61
CA GLN A 65 2.52 13.81 13.39
C GLN A 65 2.11 12.58 12.56
N TRP A 66 2.21 12.66 11.23
CA TRP A 66 1.70 11.65 10.30
C TRP A 66 2.82 10.76 9.77
N VAL A 67 2.45 9.52 9.44
CA VAL A 67 3.32 8.53 8.80
C VAL A 67 2.73 8.19 7.44
N TYR A 68 3.53 8.44 6.41
CA TYR A 68 3.21 8.15 5.02
C TYR A 68 3.93 6.89 4.58
N TYR A 69 3.29 6.10 3.73
CA TYR A 69 3.84 4.87 3.19
C TYR A 69 4.04 4.98 1.69
N SER A 70 5.19 4.51 1.23
CA SER A 70 5.60 4.51 -0.17
C SER A 70 6.22 3.16 -0.54
N LEU A 71 6.25 2.85 -1.83
CA LEU A 71 6.94 1.66 -2.31
C LEU A 71 8.45 1.81 -2.09
N ASN A 72 9.12 0.74 -1.66
CA ASN A 72 10.56 0.76 -1.55
C ASN A 72 11.22 0.79 -2.96
N PRO A 73 11.96 1.85 -3.33
CA PRO A 73 12.63 1.96 -4.62
C PRO A 73 13.79 0.96 -4.78
N ASP A 74 14.34 0.45 -3.67
CA ASP A 74 15.44 -0.52 -3.67
C ASP A 74 14.95 -1.98 -3.84
N LEU A 75 13.71 -2.18 -4.26
CA LEU A 75 13.19 -3.50 -4.56
C LEU A 75 13.93 -4.12 -5.76
N PRO A 76 14.16 -5.44 -5.75
CA PRO A 76 14.71 -6.12 -6.91
C PRO A 76 13.87 -5.89 -8.16
N VAL A 77 14.53 -5.78 -9.33
CA VAL A 77 13.86 -5.51 -10.62
C VAL A 77 12.71 -6.49 -10.89
N TRP A 78 12.92 -7.78 -10.61
CA TRP A 78 11.88 -8.80 -10.79
C TRP A 78 10.64 -8.55 -9.93
N ALA A 79 10.78 -7.98 -8.73
CA ALA A 79 9.66 -7.67 -7.85
C ALA A 79 8.88 -6.46 -8.38
N LEU A 80 9.59 -5.43 -8.85
CA LEU A 80 8.98 -4.27 -9.50
C LEU A 80 8.18 -4.67 -10.74
N ASP A 81 8.70 -5.58 -11.56
CA ASP A 81 8.00 -6.04 -12.76
C ASP A 81 6.71 -6.80 -12.43
N ILE A 82 6.72 -7.61 -11.36
CA ILE A 82 5.49 -8.25 -10.86
C ILE A 82 4.49 -7.21 -10.33
N LEU A 83 4.95 -6.20 -9.60
CA LEU A 83 4.07 -5.13 -9.10
C LEU A 83 3.42 -4.35 -10.25
N LYS A 84 4.15 -4.07 -11.34
CA LYS A 84 3.58 -3.46 -12.55
C LYS A 84 2.48 -4.33 -13.17
N VAL A 85 2.67 -5.65 -13.23
CA VAL A 85 1.63 -6.54 -13.74
C VAL A 85 0.37 -6.48 -12.86
N ILE A 86 0.54 -6.42 -11.54
CA ILE A 86 -0.57 -6.33 -10.57
C ILE A 86 -1.28 -4.97 -10.64
N GLU A 87 -0.54 -3.89 -10.89
CA GLU A 87 -1.07 -2.54 -11.06
C GLU A 87 -1.96 -2.43 -12.30
N ASN A 88 -1.54 -3.04 -13.42
CA ASN A 88 -2.31 -3.06 -14.67
C ASN A 88 -3.53 -3.99 -14.63
N ASP A 89 -3.66 -4.83 -13.60
CA ASP A 89 -4.78 -5.75 -13.45
C ASP A 89 -5.90 -5.12 -12.61
N GLU A 90 -6.97 -4.69 -13.28
CA GLU A 90 -8.17 -4.14 -12.62
C GLU A 90 -9.11 -5.24 -12.08
N SER A 91 -8.91 -6.50 -12.46
CA SER A 91 -9.93 -7.57 -12.33
C SER A 91 -10.24 -8.05 -10.90
N GLY A 92 -9.46 -7.64 -9.90
CA GLY A 92 -9.60 -8.10 -8.50
C GLY A 92 -9.77 -6.98 -7.46
N THR A 93 -10.00 -5.75 -7.88
CA THR A 93 -9.86 -4.60 -6.97
C THR A 93 -11.19 -4.24 -6.32
N ASN A 94 -11.39 -4.63 -5.06
CA ASN A 94 -12.44 -4.08 -4.20
C ASN A 94 -11.96 -2.73 -3.60
N VAL A 95 -11.41 -1.87 -4.44
CA VAL A 95 -11.10 -0.47 -4.09
C VAL A 95 -12.15 0.33 -4.84
N LYS A 96 -12.95 1.10 -4.11
CA LYS A 96 -13.92 1.98 -4.75
C LYS A 96 -13.16 3.01 -5.60
N GLN A 97 -13.13 2.81 -6.92
CA GLN A 97 -13.00 3.91 -7.87
C GLN A 97 -14.24 4.79 -7.65
N GLN A 98 -14.13 5.78 -6.78
CA GLN A 98 -15.05 6.90 -6.79
C GLN A 98 -14.29 8.06 -7.41
N ASP A 99 -14.67 8.34 -8.66
CA ASP A 99 -14.61 9.66 -9.29
C ASP A 99 -15.45 10.66 -8.47
N GLN A 100 -15.05 10.88 -7.23
CA GLN A 100 -15.41 12.09 -6.52
C GLN A 100 -14.15 12.95 -6.52
N PRO A 101 -14.28 14.27 -6.71
CA PRO A 101 -13.17 15.16 -6.43
C PRO A 101 -12.66 14.73 -5.07
N PHE A 102 -11.39 14.31 -5.01
CA PHE A 102 -10.70 14.08 -3.76
C PHE A 102 -11.07 15.26 -2.89
N ILE A 103 -11.99 15.06 -1.96
CA ILE A 103 -12.20 16.08 -0.95
C ILE A 103 -10.83 16.04 -0.30
N THR A 104 -10.08 17.11 -0.51
CA THR A 104 -8.97 17.52 0.32
C THR A 104 -9.58 17.74 1.70
N THR A 105 -10.07 16.68 2.31
CA THR A 105 -10.31 16.61 3.73
C THR A 105 -8.90 16.55 4.23
N THR A 106 -8.40 17.74 4.53
CA THR A 106 -7.25 18.15 5.31
C THR A 106 -7.09 17.25 6.53
N CYS A 107 -6.77 15.97 6.32
CA CYS A 107 -6.61 14.98 7.39
C CYS A 107 -5.13 14.83 7.72
N CYS A 108 -4.23 15.14 6.78
CA CYS A 108 -2.79 15.04 6.97
C CYS A 108 -1.97 16.27 6.52
N ASP A 109 -2.65 17.41 6.32
CA ASP A 109 -2.03 18.75 6.28
C ASP A 109 -1.79 19.29 7.71
#